data_AF-A0A2I0VD87-F1
#
_entry.id   AF-A0A2I0VD87-F1
#
_cell.length_a   1.000
_cell.length_b   1.000
_cell.length_c   1.000
_cell.angle_alpha   90.00
_cell.angle_beta   90.00
_cell.angle_gamma   90.00
#
_symmetry.space_group_name_H-M   'P 1'
#
loop_
_entity.id
_entity.type
_entity.pdbx_description
1 polymer ?
#
loop_
_entity_poly.entity_id
_entity_poly.type
_entity_poly.pdbx_seq_one_letter_code
_entity_poly.pdbx_strand_id
1 'polypeptide(L)' 'MTEYVVTRWYRAPELLLNSSEYTASIDVWSVGCIFMELIDRKPLFPGRDHVHQLRLLMEVR' A
#
# COMPACT_ATOMS: atom_id res chain seq x y z
N MET A 1 -2.99 21.99 -6.71
CA MET A 1 -3.79 20.77 -6.91
C MET A 1 -3.04 19.64 -6.22
N THR A 2 -3.51 19.21 -5.05
CA THR A 2 -2.76 18.26 -4.20
C THR A 2 -2.77 16.87 -4.85
N GLU A 3 -1.61 16.34 -5.24
CA GLU A 3 -1.39 14.97 -5.75
C GLU A 3 -1.70 13.84 -4.73
N TYR A 4 -2.35 14.18 -3.62
CA TYR A 4 -2.66 13.31 -2.49
C TYR A 4 -4.11 12.79 -2.54
N VAL A 5 -4.57 12.35 -3.71
CA VAL A 5 -5.93 11.81 -3.89
C VAL A 5 -5.88 10.33 -4.25
N VAL A 6 -5.13 9.54 -3.47
CA VAL A 6 -5.29 8.08 -3.40
C VAL A 6 -4.92 7.66 -1.97
N THR A 7 -5.75 6.85 -1.32
CA THR A 7 -5.51 6.36 0.04
C THR A 7 -4.20 5.56 0.05
N ARG A 8 -3.17 6.09 0.72
CA ARG A 8 -1.78 5.57 0.71
C ARG A 8 -1.68 4.10 1.13
N TRP A 9 -2.64 3.62 1.90
CA TRP A 9 -2.64 2.32 2.58
C TRP A 9 -2.63 1.11 1.64
N TYR A 10 -3.09 1.29 0.40
CA TYR A 10 -3.19 0.21 -0.60
C TYR A 10 -2.03 0.18 -1.59
N ARG A 11 -1.02 1.04 -1.45
CA ARG A 11 0.11 1.10 -2.40
C ARG A 11 1.06 -0.07 -2.20
N ALA A 12 1.41 -0.71 -3.31
CA ALA A 12 2.40 -1.77 -3.37
C ALA A 12 3.83 -1.25 -3.09
N PRO A 13 4.72 -2.07 -2.52
CA PRO A 13 6.09 -1.65 -2.15
C PRO A 13 6.92 -1.17 -3.35
N GLU A 14 6.77 -1.78 -4.54
CA GLU A 14 7.45 -1.37 -5.76
C GLU A 14 7.09 0.05 -6.20
N LEU A 15 5.85 0.47 -5.93
CA LEU A 15 5.37 1.82 -6.20
C LEU A 15 5.96 2.83 -5.20
N LEU A 16 6.20 2.42 -3.96
CA LEU A 16 6.86 3.25 -2.93
C LEU A 16 8.36 3.41 -3.21
N LEU A 17 8.96 2.46 -3.91
CA LEU A 17 10.38 2.47 -4.30
C LEU A 17 10.64 3.16 -5.65
N ASN A 18 9.61 3.74 -6.29
CA ASN A 18 9.69 4.33 -7.64
C ASN A 18 10.28 3.37 -8.69
N SER A 19 9.96 2.07 -8.60
CA SER A 19 10.31 1.13 -9.66
C SER A 19 9.63 1.56 -10.96
N SER A 20 10.41 1.75 -12.04
CA SER A 20 9.85 2.05 -13.37
C SER A 20 9.14 0.84 -13.99
N GLU A 21 9.40 -0.36 -13.46
CA GLU A 21 8.70 -1.58 -13.83
C GLU A 21 7.59 -1.85 -12.80
N TYR A 22 6.42 -1.27 -13.06
CA TYR A 22 5.18 -1.66 -12.40
C TYR A 22 4.37 -2.51 -13.37
N THR A 23 3.74 -3.56 -12.85
CA THR A 23 2.90 -4.47 -13.63
C THR A 23 1.51 -4.54 -13.01
N ALA A 24 0.61 -5.35 -13.58
CA ALA A 24 -0.69 -5.64 -12.98
C ALA A 24 -0.61 -6.24 -11.55
N SER A 25 0.58 -6.63 -11.07
CA SER A 25 0.83 -7.06 -9.69
C SER A 25 0.45 -6.01 -8.65
N ILE A 26 0.55 -4.70 -8.97
CA ILE A 26 0.22 -3.62 -8.03
C ILE A 26 -1.28 -3.59 -7.69
N ASP A 27 -2.13 -3.98 -8.65
CA ASP A 27 -3.57 -4.05 -8.45
C ASP A 27 -3.92 -5.26 -7.58
N VAL A 28 -3.24 -6.39 -7.79
CA VAL A 28 -3.39 -7.60 -6.95
C VAL A 28 -2.99 -7.30 -5.50
N TRP A 29 -1.91 -6.55 -5.29
CA TRP A 29 -1.52 -6.08 -3.96
C TRP A 29 -2.63 -5.25 -3.30
N SER A 30 -3.14 -4.25 -4.03
CA SER A 30 -4.21 -3.37 -3.55
C SER A 30 -5.46 -4.15 -3.17
N VAL A 31 -5.87 -5.12 -4.00
CA VAL A 31 -7.00 -6.03 -3.72
C VAL A 31 -6.74 -6.87 -2.48
N GLY A 32 -5.53 -7.38 -2.27
CA GLY A 32 -5.17 -8.13 -1.07
C GLY A 32 -5.30 -7.30 0.21
N CYS A 33 -4.83 -6.05 0.17
CA CYS A 33 -4.98 -5.12 1.29
C CYS A 33 -6.47 -4.82 1.59
N ILE A 34 -7.30 -4.59 0.56
CA ILE A 34 -8.74 -4.35 0.71
C ILE A 34 -9.44 -5.60 1.26
N PHE A 35 -9.11 -6.79 0.75
CA PHE A 35 -9.70 -8.05 1.20
C PHE A 35 -9.44 -8.30 2.68
N MET A 36 -8.20 -8.08 3.14
CA MET A 36 -7.85 -8.19 4.56
C MET A 36 -8.53 -7.12 5.40
N GLU A 37 -8.65 -5.89 4.90
CA GLU A 37 -9.38 -4.81 5.59
C GLU A 37 -10.86 -5.14 5.76
N LEU A 38 -11.48 -5.80 4.79
CA LEU A 38 -12.87 -6.27 4.91
C LEU A 38 -13.02 -7.35 5.99
N ILE A 39 -12.01 -8.22 6.16
CA ILE A 39 -12.01 -9.27 7.18
C ILE A 39 -11.80 -8.69 8.59
N ASP A 40 -10.78 -7.86 8.77
CA ASP A 40 -10.39 -7.32 10.09
C ASP A 40 -11.17 -6.04 10.46
N ARG A 41 -11.94 -5.49 9.50
CA ARG A 41 -12.63 -4.18 9.59
C ARG A 41 -11.70 -3.02 9.97
N LYS A 42 -10.41 -3.17 9.70
CA LYS A 42 -9.36 -2.22 9.99
C LYS A 42 -8.35 -2.20 8.85
N PRO A 43 -7.79 -1.03 8.52
CA PRO A 43 -6.81 -0.93 7.46
C PRO A 43 -5.55 -1.73 7.80
N LEU A 44 -5.13 -2.57 6.85
CA LEU A 44 -3.99 -3.47 7.03
C LEU A 44 -2.68 -2.71 7.23
N PHE A 45 -2.48 -1.61 6.48
CA PHE A 45 -1.27 -0.79 6.52
C PHE A 45 -1.59 0.70 6.63
N PRO A 46 -1.88 1.23 7.83
CA PRO A 46 -2.22 2.64 8.02
C PRO A 46 -0.96 3.54 8.04
N GLY A 47 -0.23 3.60 6.92
CA GLY A 47 0.98 4.43 6.81
C GLY A 47 0.68 5.92 6.79
N ARG A 48 1.34 6.63 7.71
CA ARG A 48 1.26 8.09 7.88
C ARG A 48 2.11 8.88 6.88
N ASP A 49 3.14 8.25 6.33
CA ASP A 49 4.09 8.80 5.34
C ASP A 49 4.64 7.67 4.46
N HIS A 50 5.33 7.99 3.35
CA HIS A 50 5.95 6.98 2.47
C HIS A 50 6.90 6.05 3.22
N VAL A 51 7.77 6.63 4.06
CA VAL A 51 8.74 5.86 4.86
C VAL A 51 8.03 4.99 5.90
N HIS A 52 6.97 5.52 6.53
CA HIS A 52 6.20 4.75 7.52
C HIS A 52 5.42 3.61 6.86
N GLN A 53 4.84 3.83 5.67
CA GLN A 53 4.19 2.77 4.89
C GLN A 53 5.19 1.67 4.55
N LEU A 54 6.37 2.01 4.04
CA LEU A 54 7.40 1.02 3.70
C LEU A 54 7.86 0.21 4.93
N ARG A 55 8.01 0.88 6.07
CA ARG A 55 8.35 0.21 7.34
C ARG A 55 7.28 -0.78 7.77
N LEU A 56 6.00 -0.41 7.68
CA LEU A 56 4.88 -1.31 7.99
C LEU A 56 4.89 -2.54 7.06
N LEU A 57 5.20 -2.36 5.77
CA LEU A 57 5.33 -3.47 4.83
C LEU A 57 6.49 -4.40 5.16
N MET A 58 7.64 -3.86 5.57
CA MET A 58 8.83 -4.63 5.95
C MET A 58 8.71 -5.33 7.31
N GLU A 59 7.83 -4.85 8.19
CA GLU A 59 7.61 -5.42 9.52
C GLU A 59 6.72 -6.67 9.47
N VAL A 60 5.97 -6.87 8.38
CA VAL A 60 5.27 -8.13 8.11
C VAL A 60 6.29 -9.22 7.80
N ARG A 61 6.36 -10.22 8.68
CA ARG A 61 7.28 -11.35 8.60
C ARG A 61 6.58 -12.63 8.18
#